data_AF-A0A6A4Z563-F1
#
_entry.id   AF-A0A6A4Z563-F1
#
_cell.length_a   1.000
_cell.length_b   1.000
_cell.length_c   1.000
_cell.angle_alpha   90.00
_cell.angle_beta   90.00
_cell.angle_gamma   90.00
#
_symmetry.space_group_name_H-M   'P 1'
#
loop_
_entity.id
_entity.type
_entity.pdbx_description
1 polymer ?
#
loop_
_entity_poly.entity_id
_entity_poly.type
_entity_poly.pdbx_seq_one_letter_code
_entity_poly.pdbx_strand_id
1 'polypeptide(L)'
;LHGFKYGDGVLSAALTPTNSHLAVGTVSGMLTVRRRITTDDAPATDELPVVRGGSYKYFLRGTKAKPTDADHIITSRRHAKCAPYEQALRSFDYRKALDNSLDTRNPTVIASMLEELRLRQGWQSALAYRNEEALEPLLSFCIRYVTDPKYAALLLRVCTFLLELYSPMLGTNQSSAVLEGLFFKLKNRLKEEQVVQTSLLQVMGMVESIMTAQSTAHSRHAPAVVSDDLPPLNPLGH
;
A
#
# COMPACT_ATOMS: atom_id res chain seq x y z
N LEU A 1 -19.38 6.51 12.53
CA LEU A 1 -18.91 7.92 12.69
C LEU A 1 -17.41 7.97 13.06
N HIS A 2 -16.54 7.24 12.34
CA HIS A 2 -15.09 7.33 12.55
C HIS A 2 -14.45 7.95 11.31
N GLY A 3 -13.85 9.13 11.46
CA GLY A 3 -13.11 9.82 10.38
C GLY A 3 -13.07 11.34 10.51
N PHE A 4 -14.04 11.97 11.16
CA PHE A 4 -14.08 13.42 11.34
C PHE A 4 -13.67 13.82 12.76
N LYS A 5 -12.54 14.52 12.88
CA LYS A 5 -12.06 15.10 14.14
C LYS A 5 -12.63 16.52 14.27
N TYR A 6 -13.25 16.82 15.41
CA TYR A 6 -13.71 18.15 15.80
C TYR A 6 -12.93 18.57 17.05
N GLY A 7 -12.60 19.86 17.16
CA GLY A 7 -11.83 20.39 18.30
C GLY A 7 -12.63 20.39 19.61
N ASP A 8 -13.95 20.53 19.50
CA ASP A 8 -14.89 20.56 20.62
C ASP A 8 -15.89 19.40 20.55
N GLY A 9 -16.61 19.17 21.66
CA GLY A 9 -17.70 18.20 21.71
C GLY A 9 -18.80 18.50 20.69
N VAL A 10 -19.36 17.45 20.09
CA VAL A 10 -20.46 17.55 19.11
C VAL A 10 -21.79 17.47 19.84
N LEU A 11 -22.68 18.46 19.60
CA LEU A 11 -24.04 18.48 20.15
C LEU A 11 -25.08 17.98 19.15
N SER A 12 -24.93 18.38 17.88
CA SER A 12 -25.88 18.03 16.83
C SER A 12 -25.16 17.80 15.50
N ALA A 13 -25.71 16.91 14.68
CA ALA A 13 -25.22 16.66 13.33
C ALA A 13 -26.40 16.39 12.40
N ALA A 14 -26.30 16.92 11.17
CA ALA A 14 -27.27 16.71 10.10
C ALA A 14 -26.53 16.43 8.79
N LEU A 15 -27.07 15.51 8.00
CA LEU A 15 -26.53 15.12 6.70
C LEU A 15 -27.64 15.21 5.67
N THR A 16 -27.36 15.86 4.53
CA THR A 16 -28.29 15.90 3.41
C THR A 16 -28.50 14.48 2.86
N PRO A 17 -29.72 14.10 2.40
CA PRO A 17 -29.99 12.75 1.87
C PRO A 17 -29.05 12.30 0.75
N THR A 18 -28.52 13.25 -0.02
CA THR A 18 -27.55 13.03 -1.10
C THR A 18 -26.11 12.89 -0.62
N ASN A 19 -25.86 12.90 0.70
CA ASN A 19 -24.53 12.91 1.31
C ASN A 19 -23.60 14.04 0.81
N SER A 20 -24.17 15.14 0.28
CA SER A 20 -23.41 16.28 -0.25
C SER A 20 -22.95 17.25 0.83
N HIS A 21 -23.74 17.47 1.88
CA HIS A 21 -23.44 18.39 2.97
C HIS A 21 -23.60 17.73 4.33
N LEU A 22 -22.57 17.83 5.15
CA LEU A 22 -22.57 17.44 6.55
C LEU A 22 -22.45 18.71 7.40
N ALA A 23 -23.46 19.00 8.21
CA ALA A 23 -23.47 20.11 9.16
C ALA A 23 -23.35 19.56 10.59
N VAL A 24 -22.45 20.12 11.40
CA VAL A 24 -22.20 19.68 12.78
C VAL A 24 -22.09 20.89 13.70
N GLY A 25 -22.93 20.94 14.73
CA GLY A 25 -22.90 21.94 15.79
C GLY A 25 -22.06 21.47 16.98
N THR A 26 -21.14 22.33 17.43
CA THR A 26 -20.27 22.07 18.58
C THR A 26 -20.77 22.77 19.85
N VAL A 27 -20.26 22.36 21.02
CA VAL A 27 -20.61 22.97 22.33
C VAL A 27 -20.21 24.44 22.43
N SER A 28 -19.20 24.87 21.67
CA SER A 28 -18.74 26.26 21.59
C SER A 28 -19.68 27.20 20.83
N GLY A 29 -20.79 26.68 20.29
CA GLY A 29 -21.72 27.46 19.47
C GLY A 29 -21.25 27.63 18.02
N MET A 30 -20.17 26.95 17.61
CA MET A 30 -19.71 26.95 16.22
C MET A 30 -20.46 25.89 15.40
N LEU A 31 -20.81 26.28 14.17
CA LEU A 31 -21.39 25.39 13.16
C LEU A 31 -20.34 25.08 12.10
N THR A 32 -19.98 23.81 11.95
CA THR A 32 -19.06 23.35 10.91
C THR A 32 -19.84 22.68 9.78
N VAL A 33 -19.73 23.20 8.55
CA VAL A 33 -20.37 22.63 7.36
C VAL A 33 -19.30 22.14 6.40
N ARG A 34 -19.36 20.86 6.05
CA ARG A 34 -18.46 20.23 5.08
C ARG A 34 -19.24 19.81 3.85
N ARG A 35 -18.78 20.26 2.69
CA ARG A 35 -19.32 19.86 1.39
C ARG A 35 -18.42 18.79 0.78
N ARG A 36 -19.01 17.66 0.40
CA ARG A 36 -18.36 16.70 -0.49
C ARG A 36 -18.49 17.24 -1.91
N ILE A 37 -17.37 17.48 -2.58
CA ILE A 37 -17.38 17.82 -4.01
C ILE A 37 -17.72 16.53 -4.75
N THR A 38 -18.87 16.49 -5.41
CA THR A 38 -19.24 15.40 -6.31
C THR A 38 -18.91 15.81 -7.74
N THR A 39 -18.62 14.83 -8.60
CA THR A 39 -18.32 15.09 -10.02
C THR A 39 -19.47 15.76 -10.78
N ASP A 40 -20.66 15.73 -10.20
CA ASP A 40 -21.88 16.32 -10.74
C ASP A 40 -22.00 17.82 -10.41
N ASP A 41 -21.15 18.35 -9.51
CA ASP A 41 -21.08 19.77 -9.14
C ASP A 41 -20.19 20.60 -10.10
N ALA A 42 -19.77 20.03 -11.23
CA ALA A 42 -19.15 20.83 -12.29
C ALA A 42 -20.18 21.89 -12.75
N PRO A 43 -19.83 23.19 -12.77
CA PRO A 43 -20.77 24.19 -13.24
C PRO A 43 -21.17 23.86 -14.67
N ALA A 44 -22.42 23.43 -14.85
CA ALA A 44 -23.05 23.28 -16.14
C ALA A 44 -23.36 24.67 -16.73
N THR A 45 -22.30 25.44 -17.00
CA THR A 45 -22.37 26.66 -17.80
C THR A 45 -21.74 26.35 -19.15
N ASP A 46 -22.45 25.58 -19.97
CA ASP A 46 -22.19 25.48 -21.40
C ASP A 46 -22.96 26.59 -22.13
N GLU A 47 -22.59 27.85 -21.89
CA GLU A 47 -22.77 28.86 -22.94
C GLU A 47 -21.55 28.77 -23.83
N LEU A 48 -21.69 28.05 -24.95
CA LEU A 48 -20.64 27.94 -25.94
C LEU A 48 -20.33 29.35 -26.47
N PRO A 49 -19.11 29.90 -26.25
CA PRO A 49 -18.75 31.20 -26.79
C PRO A 49 -18.85 31.13 -28.31
N VAL A 50 -19.48 32.12 -28.93
CA VAL A 50 -19.54 32.25 -30.40
C VAL A 50 -18.12 32.39 -30.93
N VAL A 51 -17.52 31.28 -31.36
CA VAL A 51 -16.13 31.26 -31.83
C VAL A 51 -16.08 31.81 -33.25
N ARG A 52 -15.35 32.91 -33.45
CA ARG A 52 -15.07 33.48 -34.78
C ARG A 52 -14.22 32.50 -35.61
N GLY A 53 -14.52 32.41 -36.91
CA GLY A 53 -13.80 31.56 -37.86
C GLY A 53 -12.30 31.87 -37.90
N GLY A 54 -11.47 30.83 -37.99
CA GLY A 54 -10.00 30.93 -38.05
C GLY A 54 -9.27 30.76 -36.70
N SER A 55 -9.96 30.73 -35.57
CA SER A 55 -9.35 30.45 -34.26
C SER A 55 -9.18 28.95 -34.02
N TYR A 56 -8.14 28.53 -33.28
CA TYR A 56 -7.95 27.14 -32.83
C TYR A 56 -9.20 26.55 -32.13
N LYS A 57 -9.95 27.40 -31.40
CA LYS A 57 -11.23 27.02 -30.77
C LYS A 57 -12.34 26.67 -31.79
N TYR A 58 -12.27 27.17 -33.01
CA TYR A 58 -13.25 26.92 -34.07
C TYR A 58 -13.12 25.48 -34.60
N PHE A 59 -11.89 24.99 -34.75
CA PHE A 59 -11.61 23.60 -35.19
C PHE A 59 -11.99 22.55 -34.13
N LEU A 60 -11.97 22.90 -32.85
CA LEU A 60 -12.35 22.00 -31.75
C LEU A 60 -13.87 21.88 -31.53
N ARG A 61 -14.69 22.68 -32.23
CA ARG A 61 -16.15 22.78 -32.04
C ARG A 61 -16.90 21.45 -32.23
N GLY A 62 -16.37 20.51 -33.01
CA GLY A 62 -16.98 19.19 -33.25
C GLY A 62 -16.61 18.09 -32.26
N THR A 63 -15.60 18.31 -31.39
CA THR A 63 -15.07 17.24 -30.52
C THR A 63 -15.98 16.85 -29.36
N LYS A 64 -16.94 17.72 -29.01
CA LYS A 64 -17.91 17.50 -27.93
C LYS A 64 -19.36 17.34 -28.43
N ALA A 65 -19.57 17.17 -29.73
CA ALA A 65 -20.91 16.95 -30.26
C ALA A 65 -21.48 15.63 -29.71
N LYS A 66 -22.64 15.69 -29.06
CA LYS A 66 -23.38 14.51 -28.61
C LYS A 66 -24.18 13.97 -29.81
N PRO A 67 -24.20 12.65 -30.05
CA PRO A 67 -24.97 12.07 -31.15
C PRO A 67 -26.47 12.26 -30.91
N THR A 68 -27.22 12.49 -31.99
CA THR A 68 -28.69 12.58 -31.98
C THR A 68 -29.30 11.22 -32.27
N ASP A 69 -30.58 10.99 -31.95
CA ASP A 69 -31.27 9.70 -32.13
C ASP A 69 -31.29 9.17 -33.58
N ALA A 70 -30.98 10.00 -34.57
CA ALA A 70 -30.85 9.62 -35.98
C ALA A 70 -29.43 9.20 -36.41
N ASP A 71 -28.44 9.31 -35.53
CA ASP A 71 -27.02 9.08 -35.86
C ASP A 71 -26.59 7.62 -35.63
N HIS A 72 -25.91 7.03 -36.61
CA HIS A 72 -25.32 5.70 -36.48
C HIS A 72 -23.99 5.74 -35.70
N ILE A 73 -24.01 5.30 -34.44
CA ILE A 73 -22.85 5.34 -33.55
C ILE A 73 -21.86 4.22 -33.91
N ILE A 74 -20.70 4.58 -34.46
CA ILE A 74 -19.57 3.66 -34.60
C ILE A 74 -18.79 3.65 -33.29
N THR A 75 -18.96 2.62 -32.47
CA THR A 75 -18.18 2.45 -31.23
C THR A 75 -16.76 2.02 -31.58
N SER A 76 -15.85 2.99 -31.73
CA SER A 76 -14.42 2.68 -31.72
C SER A 76 -14.04 2.14 -30.33
N ARG A 77 -13.47 0.93 -30.28
CA ARG A 77 -12.98 0.33 -29.04
C ARG A 77 -11.74 1.09 -28.58
N ARG A 78 -11.92 2.13 -27.77
CA ARG A 78 -10.81 2.86 -27.16
C ARG A 78 -10.08 1.92 -26.21
N HIS A 79 -8.81 1.63 -26.50
CA HIS A 79 -7.95 0.97 -25.53
C HIS A 79 -7.77 1.90 -24.32
N ALA A 80 -7.92 1.34 -23.12
CA ALA A 80 -7.64 2.07 -21.90
C ALA A 80 -6.22 2.64 -21.95
N LYS A 81 -6.05 3.88 -21.49
CA LYS A 81 -4.72 4.48 -21.36
C LYS A 81 -3.96 3.68 -20.31
N CYS A 82 -3.05 2.81 -20.77
CA CYS A 82 -2.14 2.10 -19.89
C CYS A 82 -1.02 3.04 -19.45
N ALA A 83 -0.58 2.90 -18.21
CA ALA A 83 0.61 3.61 -17.76
C ALA A 83 1.84 3.11 -18.55
N PRO A 84 2.90 3.93 -18.70
CA PRO A 84 4.08 3.54 -19.49
C PRO A 84 4.77 2.27 -18.96
N TYR A 85 4.73 2.02 -17.65
CA TYR A 85 5.25 0.78 -17.05
C TYR A 85 4.39 -0.46 -17.36
N GLU A 86 3.06 -0.31 -17.49
CA GLU A 86 2.15 -1.40 -17.87
C GLU A 86 2.29 -1.76 -19.34
N GLN A 87 2.52 -0.75 -20.20
CA GLN A 87 2.75 -0.98 -21.61
C GLN A 87 4.03 -1.81 -21.83
N ALA A 88 5.10 -1.51 -21.08
CA ALA A 88 6.34 -2.28 -21.09
C ALA A 88 6.17 -3.70 -20.53
N LEU A 89 5.33 -3.90 -19.50
CA LEU A 89 4.98 -5.24 -19.04
C LEU A 89 4.23 -6.04 -20.11
N ARG A 90 3.33 -5.40 -20.86
CA ARG A 90 2.59 -6.06 -21.95
C ARG A 90 3.50 -6.44 -23.11
N SER A 91 4.57 -5.68 -23.37
CA SER A 91 5.59 -6.02 -24.38
C SER A 91 6.65 -7.01 -23.88
N PHE A 92 6.53 -7.54 -22.65
CA PHE A 92 7.52 -8.40 -22.01
C PHE A 92 8.90 -7.74 -21.80
N ASP A 93 8.98 -6.40 -21.90
CA ASP A 93 10.20 -5.62 -21.67
C ASP A 93 10.38 -5.33 -20.18
N TYR A 94 10.77 -6.35 -19.41
CA TYR A 94 10.84 -6.26 -17.95
C TYR A 94 11.82 -5.21 -17.42
N ARG A 95 12.92 -4.94 -18.14
CA ARG A 95 13.90 -3.92 -17.75
C ARG A 95 13.28 -2.52 -17.78
N LYS A 96 12.70 -2.14 -18.92
CA LYS A 96 12.02 -0.86 -19.12
C LYS A 96 10.81 -0.71 -18.19
N ALA A 97 10.08 -1.81 -17.96
CA ALA A 97 8.97 -1.83 -17.03
C ALA A 97 9.39 -1.45 -15.60
N LEU A 98 10.51 -2.02 -15.12
CA LEU A 98 11.06 -1.69 -13.81
C LEU A 98 11.55 -0.23 -13.76
N ASP A 99 12.26 0.24 -14.78
CA ASP A 99 12.79 1.62 -14.83
C ASP A 99 11.65 2.66 -14.80
N ASN A 100 10.64 2.48 -15.65
CA ASN A 100 9.44 3.32 -15.68
C ASN A 100 8.68 3.30 -14.33
N SER A 101 8.72 2.18 -13.61
CA SER A 101 8.08 2.09 -12.29
C SER A 101 8.86 2.86 -11.22
N LEU A 102 10.20 2.81 -11.26
CA LEU A 102 11.08 3.55 -10.35
C LEU A 102 10.94 5.06 -10.57
N ASP A 103 10.76 5.51 -11.82
CA ASP A 103 10.51 6.91 -12.16
C ASP A 103 9.20 7.46 -11.57
N THR A 104 8.22 6.59 -11.33
CA THR A 104 6.93 6.98 -10.74
C THR A 104 7.09 7.40 -9.26
N ARG A 105 8.18 6.97 -8.59
CA ARG A 105 8.52 7.22 -7.16
C ARG A 105 7.42 6.84 -6.15
N ASN A 106 6.39 6.14 -6.60
CA ASN A 106 5.30 5.66 -5.75
C ASN A 106 5.66 4.25 -5.25
N PRO A 107 5.82 4.05 -3.93
CA PRO A 107 6.25 2.75 -3.39
C PRO A 107 5.27 1.62 -3.66
N THR A 108 3.97 1.91 -3.71
CA THR A 108 2.94 0.90 -3.99
C THR A 108 3.06 0.42 -5.44
N VAL A 109 3.31 1.33 -6.38
CA VAL A 109 3.52 0.97 -7.79
C VAL A 109 4.80 0.14 -7.94
N ILE A 110 5.92 0.58 -7.37
CA ILE A 110 7.19 -0.13 -7.44
C ILE A 110 7.08 -1.54 -6.82
N ALA A 111 6.48 -1.65 -5.63
CA ALA A 111 6.27 -2.95 -4.97
C ALA A 111 5.39 -3.88 -5.82
N SER A 112 4.29 -3.36 -6.38
CA SER A 112 3.41 -4.14 -7.27
C SER A 112 4.15 -4.64 -8.52
N MET A 113 5.02 -3.81 -9.09
CA MET A 113 5.84 -4.17 -10.25
C MET A 113 6.87 -5.25 -9.93
N LEU A 114 7.56 -5.14 -8.78
CA LEU A 114 8.48 -6.18 -8.33
C LEU A 114 7.77 -7.52 -8.08
N GLU A 115 6.54 -7.49 -7.55
CA GLU A 115 5.73 -8.68 -7.33
C GLU A 115 5.22 -9.30 -8.65
N GLU A 116 4.77 -8.49 -9.61
CA GLU A 116 4.40 -8.97 -10.94
C GLU A 116 5.59 -9.63 -11.66
N LEU A 117 6.78 -9.03 -11.57
CA LEU A 117 7.99 -9.62 -12.13
C LEU A 117 8.33 -10.96 -11.46
N ARG A 118 8.03 -11.11 -10.17
CA ARG A 118 8.19 -12.37 -9.45
C ARG A 118 7.27 -13.45 -9.97
N LEU A 119 5.99 -13.13 -10.11
CA LEU A 119 4.96 -14.06 -10.58
C LEU A 119 5.26 -14.54 -12.01
N ARG A 120 5.88 -13.70 -12.82
CA ARG A 120 6.26 -14.00 -14.21
C ARG A 120 7.66 -14.61 -14.35
N GLN A 121 8.36 -14.87 -13.24
CA GLN A 121 9.77 -15.31 -13.23
C GLN A 121 10.70 -14.38 -14.04
N GLY A 122 10.35 -13.10 -14.13
CA GLY A 122 11.04 -12.07 -14.91
C GLY A 122 12.17 -11.38 -14.17
N TRP A 123 12.44 -11.72 -12.90
CA TRP A 123 13.48 -11.08 -12.08
C TRP A 123 14.88 -11.19 -12.71
N GLN A 124 15.23 -12.35 -13.24
CA GLN A 124 16.54 -12.55 -13.86
C GLN A 124 16.71 -11.64 -15.08
N SER A 125 15.72 -11.55 -15.95
CA SER A 125 15.75 -10.65 -17.12
C SER A 125 15.73 -9.17 -16.73
N ALA A 126 14.95 -8.81 -15.70
CA ALA A 126 14.81 -7.44 -15.23
C ALA A 126 16.06 -6.92 -14.52
N LEU A 127 16.73 -7.75 -13.71
CA LEU A 127 17.80 -7.33 -12.80
C LEU A 127 19.20 -7.71 -13.27
N ALA A 128 19.35 -8.70 -14.16
CA ALA A 128 20.67 -9.08 -14.69
C ALA A 128 21.27 -7.99 -15.57
N TYR A 129 22.59 -7.82 -15.47
CA TYR A 129 23.42 -6.92 -16.29
C TYR A 129 22.91 -5.46 -16.31
N ARG A 130 22.55 -4.92 -15.13
CA ARG A 130 22.20 -3.50 -15.01
C ARG A 130 23.46 -2.66 -14.83
N ASN A 131 23.42 -1.46 -15.41
CA ASN A 131 24.41 -0.43 -15.17
C ASN A 131 24.26 0.10 -13.74
N GLU A 132 25.34 0.65 -13.18
CA GLU A 132 25.38 1.18 -11.81
C GLU A 132 24.32 2.27 -11.59
N GLU A 133 24.17 3.18 -12.56
CA GLU A 133 23.17 4.26 -12.55
C GLU A 133 21.73 3.74 -12.48
N ALA A 134 21.44 2.62 -13.16
CA ALA A 134 20.11 2.01 -13.16
C ALA A 134 19.86 1.13 -11.93
N LEU A 135 20.93 0.74 -11.21
CA LEU A 135 20.86 -0.05 -9.98
C LEU A 135 20.71 0.83 -8.74
N GLU A 136 21.31 2.01 -8.73
CA GLU A 136 21.22 2.99 -7.64
C GLU A 136 19.78 3.29 -7.18
N PRO A 137 18.80 3.63 -8.05
CA PRO A 137 17.44 3.93 -7.62
C PRO A 137 16.72 2.72 -7.03
N LEU A 138 17.00 1.52 -7.53
CA LEU A 138 16.46 0.27 -6.99
C LEU A 138 17.02 -0.02 -5.60
N LEU A 139 18.35 0.08 -5.44
CA LEU A 139 19.01 -0.21 -4.17
C LEU A 139 18.65 0.84 -3.11
N SER A 140 18.55 2.11 -3.51
CA SER A 140 18.06 3.19 -2.66
C SER A 140 16.61 2.98 -2.21
N PHE A 141 15.75 2.47 -3.10
CA PHE A 141 14.39 2.07 -2.75
C PHE A 141 14.39 0.94 -1.71
N CYS A 142 15.18 -0.10 -1.92
CA CYS A 142 15.33 -1.20 -0.96
C CYS A 142 15.79 -0.69 0.41
N ILE A 143 16.86 0.12 0.47
CA ILE A 143 17.41 0.68 1.72
C ILE A 143 16.35 1.48 2.49
N ARG A 144 15.47 2.20 1.78
CA ARG A 144 14.45 3.04 2.40
C ARG A 144 13.25 2.25 2.94
N TYR A 145 12.81 1.22 2.23
CA TYR A 145 11.56 0.52 2.52
C TYR A 145 11.75 -0.88 3.11
N VAL A 146 12.98 -1.37 3.28
CA VAL A 146 13.24 -2.69 3.89
C VAL A 146 12.80 -2.79 5.35
N THR A 147 12.79 -1.66 6.07
CA THR A 147 12.31 -1.56 7.46
C THR A 147 10.78 -1.49 7.57
N ASP A 148 10.08 -1.21 6.46
CA ASP A 148 8.62 -1.15 6.48
C ASP A 148 8.03 -2.57 6.43
N PRO A 149 7.30 -3.03 7.46
CA PRO A 149 6.81 -4.41 7.54
C PRO A 149 5.84 -4.78 6.39
N LYS A 150 5.21 -3.77 5.76
CA LYS A 150 4.33 -3.96 4.59
C LYS A 150 5.08 -4.48 3.36
N TYR A 151 6.32 -4.05 3.18
CA TYR A 151 7.12 -4.35 1.99
C TYR A 151 8.33 -5.25 2.30
N ALA A 152 8.69 -5.38 3.58
CA ALA A 152 9.87 -6.11 4.05
C ALA A 152 9.98 -7.53 3.46
N ALA A 153 8.91 -8.33 3.47
CA ALA A 153 8.96 -9.71 2.95
C ALA A 153 9.32 -9.79 1.46
N LEU A 154 8.75 -8.89 0.65
CA LEU A 154 9.06 -8.80 -0.78
C LEU A 154 10.48 -8.28 -0.99
N LEU A 155 10.81 -7.17 -0.32
CA LEU A 155 12.09 -6.49 -0.50
C LEU A 155 13.27 -7.31 -0.03
N LEU A 156 13.14 -8.04 1.08
CA LEU A 156 14.16 -8.98 1.55
C LEU A 156 14.47 -10.02 0.48
N ARG A 157 13.44 -10.58 -0.17
CA ARG A 157 13.66 -11.56 -1.23
C ARG A 157 14.32 -10.94 -2.47
N VAL A 158 13.95 -9.72 -2.83
CA VAL A 158 14.63 -8.97 -3.91
C VAL A 158 16.09 -8.69 -3.53
N CYS A 159 16.37 -8.30 -2.28
CA CYS A 159 17.72 -8.06 -1.80
C CYS A 159 18.58 -9.32 -1.82
N THR A 160 18.05 -10.47 -1.40
CA THR A 160 18.75 -11.76 -1.51
C THR A 160 19.09 -12.07 -2.96
N PHE A 161 18.15 -11.90 -3.88
CA PHE A 161 18.39 -12.13 -5.31
C PHE A 161 19.44 -11.17 -5.91
N LEU A 162 19.40 -9.89 -5.51
CA LEU A 162 20.42 -8.91 -5.90
C LEU A 162 21.80 -9.28 -5.36
N LEU A 163 21.88 -9.73 -4.10
CA LEU A 163 23.14 -10.18 -3.52
C LEU A 163 23.67 -11.41 -4.25
N GLU A 164 22.85 -12.42 -4.55
CA GLU A 164 23.28 -13.60 -5.30
C GLU A 164 23.80 -13.24 -6.70
N LEU A 165 23.10 -12.35 -7.40
CA LEU A 165 23.44 -11.94 -8.76
C LEU A 165 24.73 -11.10 -8.82
N TYR A 166 24.91 -10.18 -7.87
CA TYR A 166 26.03 -9.24 -7.87
C TYR A 166 27.19 -9.64 -6.93
N SER A 167 27.02 -10.64 -6.06
CA SER A 167 28.09 -11.16 -5.18
C SER A 167 29.41 -11.46 -5.89
N PRO A 168 29.46 -12.08 -7.09
CA PRO A 168 30.75 -12.32 -7.74
C PRO A 168 31.39 -11.05 -8.31
N MET A 169 30.62 -9.97 -8.50
CA MET A 169 31.13 -8.69 -9.00
C MET A 169 31.61 -7.77 -7.87
N LEU A 170 31.02 -7.88 -6.68
CA LEU A 170 31.40 -7.11 -5.49
C LEU A 170 32.83 -7.47 -5.04
N GLY A 171 33.69 -6.46 -4.84
CA GLY A 171 35.09 -6.66 -4.43
C GLY A 171 36.06 -6.93 -5.59
N THR A 172 35.62 -6.82 -6.84
CA THR A 172 36.51 -6.85 -8.01
C THR A 172 36.83 -5.43 -8.49
N ASN A 173 37.90 -5.24 -9.26
CA ASN A 173 38.28 -3.93 -9.80
C ASN A 173 37.23 -3.31 -10.75
N GLN A 174 36.16 -4.04 -11.06
CA GLN A 174 35.09 -3.61 -11.97
C GLN A 174 33.90 -2.96 -11.23
N SER A 175 33.76 -3.12 -9.92
CA SER A 175 32.69 -2.49 -9.13
C SER A 175 33.06 -1.09 -8.66
N SER A 176 32.17 -0.12 -8.84
CA SER A 176 32.36 1.22 -8.25
C SER A 176 32.22 1.20 -6.73
N ALA A 177 33.03 2.05 -6.08
CA ALA A 177 32.94 2.30 -4.64
C ALA A 177 31.55 2.83 -4.21
N VAL A 178 30.81 3.47 -5.13
CA VAL A 178 29.44 3.97 -4.87
C VAL A 178 28.48 2.82 -4.64
N LEU A 179 28.50 1.82 -5.54
CA LEU A 179 27.65 0.65 -5.46
C LEU A 179 27.96 -0.18 -4.21
N GLU A 180 29.23 -0.40 -3.89
CA GLU A 180 29.64 -1.08 -2.65
C GLU A 180 29.17 -0.32 -1.41
N GLY A 181 29.27 1.02 -1.42
CA GLY A 181 28.75 1.88 -0.37
C GLY A 181 27.24 1.73 -0.14
N LEU A 182 26.45 1.51 -1.19
CA LEU A 182 25.00 1.25 -1.07
C LEU A 182 24.71 -0.11 -0.45
N PHE A 183 25.43 -1.18 -0.83
CA PHE A 183 25.28 -2.47 -0.17
C PHE A 183 25.71 -2.43 1.30
N PHE A 184 26.74 -1.65 1.64
CA PHE A 184 27.13 -1.43 3.03
C PHE A 184 26.04 -0.69 3.82
N LYS A 185 25.43 0.35 3.24
CA LYS A 185 24.27 1.04 3.84
C LYS A 185 23.10 0.08 4.07
N LEU A 186 22.80 -0.77 3.09
CA LEU A 186 21.75 -1.79 3.20
C LEU A 186 22.03 -2.76 4.36
N LYS A 187 23.27 -3.25 4.46
CA LYS A 187 23.72 -4.12 5.57
C LYS A 187 23.54 -3.44 6.93
N ASN A 188 23.90 -2.17 7.06
CA ASN A 188 23.75 -1.43 8.32
C ASN A 188 22.27 -1.26 8.68
N ARG A 189 21.40 -0.93 7.71
CA ARG A 189 19.95 -0.86 7.95
C ARG A 189 19.36 -2.19 8.40
N LEU A 190 19.76 -3.30 7.80
CA LEU A 190 19.31 -4.63 8.22
C LEU A 190 19.79 -4.98 9.64
N LYS A 191 21.00 -4.58 10.02
CA LYS A 191 21.51 -4.78 11.39
C LYS A 191 20.73 -3.95 12.41
N GLU A 192 20.44 -2.69 12.11
CA GLU A 192 19.60 -1.83 12.95
C GLU A 192 18.24 -2.49 13.19
N GLU A 193 17.59 -2.95 12.11
CA GLU A 193 16.30 -3.63 12.19
C GLU A 193 16.37 -4.94 12.99
N GLN A 194 17.42 -5.73 12.81
CA GLN A 194 17.61 -6.98 13.56
C GLN A 194 17.70 -6.74 15.08
N VAL A 195 18.38 -5.68 15.51
CA VAL A 195 18.46 -5.29 16.93
C VAL A 195 17.09 -4.89 17.46
N VAL A 196 16.33 -4.12 16.69
CA VAL A 196 14.95 -3.72 17.03
C VAL A 196 14.05 -4.95 17.16
N GLN A 197 14.09 -5.88 16.19
CA GLN A 197 13.28 -7.10 16.21
C GLN A 197 13.64 -8.01 17.39
N THR A 198 14.92 -8.13 17.72
CA THR A 198 15.37 -8.89 18.90
C THR A 198 14.81 -8.29 20.19
N SER A 199 14.85 -6.97 20.32
CA SER A 199 14.30 -6.26 21.49
C SER A 199 12.77 -6.42 21.56
N LEU A 200 12.08 -6.37 20.42
CA LEU A 200 10.64 -6.58 20.33
C LEU A 200 10.24 -8.00 20.77
N LEU A 201 11.00 -9.02 20.35
CA LEU A 201 10.78 -10.41 20.78
C LEU A 201 10.98 -10.59 22.29
N GLN A 202 11.97 -9.92 22.88
CA GLN A 202 12.16 -9.95 24.33
C GLN A 202 10.96 -9.36 25.08
N VAL A 203 10.47 -8.20 24.65
CA VAL A 203 9.28 -7.57 25.25
C VAL A 203 8.04 -8.44 25.07
N MET A 204 7.86 -9.06 23.89
CA MET A 204 6.77 -10.00 23.64
C MET A 204 6.81 -11.19 24.62
N GLY A 205 7.97 -11.79 24.84
CA GLY A 205 8.13 -12.87 25.81
C GLY A 205 7.84 -12.44 27.26
N MET A 206 8.18 -11.20 27.64
CA MET A 206 7.83 -10.65 28.95
C MET A 206 6.30 -10.49 29.11
N VAL A 207 5.61 -10.00 28.08
CA VAL A 207 4.15 -9.84 28.10
C VAL A 207 3.46 -11.20 28.16
N GLU A 208 3.91 -12.17 27.38
CA GLU A 208 3.38 -13.54 27.41
C GLU A 208 3.56 -14.20 28.78
N SER A 209 4.70 -13.98 29.44
CA SER A 209 4.95 -14.47 30.80
C SER A 209 3.94 -13.89 31.81
N ILE A 210 3.68 -12.58 31.75
CA ILE A 210 2.70 -11.90 32.62
C ILE A 210 1.27 -12.41 32.34
N MET A 211 0.89 -12.52 31.07
CA MET A 211 -0.44 -13.03 30.69
C MET A 211 -0.65 -14.48 31.13
N THR A 212 0.38 -15.32 31.02
CA THR A 212 0.34 -16.72 31.47
C THR A 212 0.27 -16.82 33.00
N ALA A 213 0.97 -15.94 33.72
CA ALA A 213 0.88 -15.85 35.17
C ALA A 213 -0.52 -15.41 35.65
N GLN A 214 -1.17 -14.48 34.93
CA GLN A 214 -2.53 -14.05 35.24
C GLN A 214 -3.58 -15.13 34.97
N SER A 215 -3.50 -15.84 33.85
CA SER A 215 -4.45 -16.91 33.51
C SER A 215 -4.36 -18.09 34.49
N THR A 216 -3.16 -18.44 34.94
CA THR A 216 -2.94 -19.47 35.98
C THR A 216 -3.37 -19.02 37.37
N ALA A 217 -3.23 -17.72 37.70
CA ALA A 217 -3.78 -17.18 38.94
C ALA A 217 -5.33 -17.20 38.93
N HIS A 218 -5.94 -16.95 37.77
CA HIS A 218 -7.40 -16.99 37.62
C HIS A 218 -7.96 -18.42 37.70
N SER A 219 -7.28 -19.41 37.11
CA SER A 219 -7.70 -20.82 37.21
C SER A 219 -7.57 -21.39 38.63
N ARG A 220 -6.65 -20.88 39.45
CA ARG A 220 -6.54 -21.23 40.88
C ARG A 220 -7.69 -20.69 41.74
N HIS A 221 -8.45 -19.71 41.24
CA HIS A 221 -9.57 -19.11 41.97
C HIS A 221 -10.95 -19.66 41.57
N ALA A 222 -11.02 -20.55 40.58
CA ALA A 222 -12.19 -21.41 40.41
C ALA A 222 -12.13 -22.49 41.50
N PRO A 223 -13.08 -22.55 42.44
CA PRO A 223 -13.05 -23.58 43.47
C PRO A 223 -13.12 -24.92 42.76
N ALA A 224 -12.10 -25.76 42.96
CA ALA A 224 -12.23 -27.18 42.74
C ALA A 224 -13.37 -27.63 43.67
N VAL A 225 -14.57 -27.78 43.12
CA VAL A 225 -15.64 -28.53 43.76
C VAL A 225 -15.12 -29.96 43.79
N VAL A 226 -14.45 -30.29 44.89
CA VAL A 226 -14.15 -31.66 45.27
C VAL A 226 -15.52 -32.29 45.52
N SER A 227 -16.07 -32.94 44.50
CA SER A 227 -17.22 -33.82 44.63
C SER A 227 -16.74 -35.04 45.41
N ASP A 228 -16.87 -34.93 46.72
CA ASP A 228 -16.67 -36.00 47.69
C ASP A 228 -17.88 -36.95 47.63
N ASP A 229 -18.10 -37.58 46.47
CA ASP A 229 -19.11 -38.62 46.29
C ASP A 229 -18.48 -39.98 46.60
N LEU A 230 -18.41 -40.27 47.91
CA LEU A 230 -18.25 -41.62 48.42
C LEU A 230 -19.44 -42.49 47.94
N PRO A 231 -19.24 -43.63 47.28
CA PRO A 231 -20.36 -44.52 46.94
C PRO A 231 -20.90 -45.17 48.22
N PRO A 232 -22.23 -45.29 48.41
CA PRO A 232 -22.77 -45.99 49.56
C PRO A 232 -22.47 -47.49 49.45
N LEU A 233 -21.86 -48.03 50.50
CA LEU A 233 -21.71 -49.46 50.71
C LEU A 233 -23.10 -50.09 50.87
N ASN A 234 -23.49 -50.95 49.92
CA ASN A 234 -24.69 -51.77 50.03
C ASN A 234 -24.48 -52.86 51.10
N PRO A 235 -25.40 -53.04 52.05
CA PRO A 235 -25.34 -54.15 52.99
C PRO A 235 -25.81 -55.44 52.30
N LEU A 236 -25.17 -56.54 52.70
CA LEU A 236 -25.46 -57.94 52.34
C LEU A 236 -26.96 -58.27 52.34
N GLY A 237 -27.43 -58.99 51.32
CA GLY A 237 -28.76 -59.59 51.30
C GLY A 237 -29.00 -60.51 50.10
N HIS A 238 -28.82 -61.82 50.34
CA HIS A 238 -29.26 -63.02 49.59
C HIS A 238 -28.72 -63.31 48.19
#